data_AF-A0AAV5DLE9-F1
#
_entry.id   AF-A0AAV5DLE9-F1
#
_cell.length_a   1.000
_cell.length_b   1.000
_cell.length_c   1.000
_cell.angle_alpha   90.00
_cell.angle_beta   90.00
_cell.angle_gamma   90.00
#
_symmetry.space_group_name_H-M   'P 1'
#
loop_
_entity.id
_entity.type
_entity.pdbx_description
1 polymer ?
#
loop_
_entity_poly.entity_id
_entity_poly.type
_entity_poly.pdbx_seq_one_letter_code
_entity_poly.pdbx_strand_id
1 'polypeptide(L)'
;MAKLVLSVALLLSLFAVSSTAEQFDFFYLVQQWPGSFCDTRQGCCLPEAGKPAAEFGIHGLWPNYATCRGRGNGLARAVLGDSALLSVAGLGRRGKCWPEYCDDGNSLRPWEIRDLLKPLEQSWGTLSCKNRRSFQFWSYEWKKHGTCSNLDQHDYFAAALALKAQHNLTAILAGAGIAPSDDQTYFLSGIRDAIAEGTGFKANVECNRNADGEVQLFQVYQCVDKTGKKLIDCPLSMNSKCSDKVKLPVF
;
A
#
# COMPACT_ATOMS: atom_id res chain seq x y z
N MET A 1 67.04 27.61 -2.93
CA MET A 1 66.46 27.20 -1.63
C MET A 1 64.99 27.56 -1.64
N ALA A 2 64.13 26.58 -1.41
CA ALA A 2 62.68 26.66 -1.58
C ALA A 2 61.96 27.07 -0.28
N LYS A 3 60.65 27.39 -0.44
CA LYS A 3 59.55 27.43 0.56
C LYS A 3 59.34 28.82 1.21
N LEU A 4 58.12 29.33 1.42
CA LEU A 4 56.80 28.72 1.48
C LEU A 4 55.74 29.84 1.33
N VAL A 5 54.88 29.80 0.31
CA VAL A 5 53.66 30.62 0.28
C VAL A 5 52.57 29.76 0.92
N LEU A 6 52.04 30.21 2.07
CA LEU A 6 51.00 29.52 2.81
C LEU A 6 49.65 29.77 2.12
N SER A 7 49.27 28.90 1.20
CA SER A 7 47.94 28.90 0.59
C SER A 7 46.97 28.20 1.54
N VAL A 8 46.08 28.98 2.18
CA VAL A 8 44.94 28.45 2.94
C VAL A 8 43.91 27.91 1.94
N ALA A 9 43.94 26.61 1.71
CA ALA A 9 42.88 25.91 0.99
C ALA A 9 41.85 25.39 2.01
N LEU A 10 40.77 26.13 2.19
CA LEU A 10 39.59 25.68 2.94
C LEU A 10 38.85 24.66 2.06
N LEU A 11 39.22 23.38 2.19
CA LEU A 11 38.47 22.27 1.63
C LEU A 11 37.18 22.10 2.44
N LEU A 12 36.11 22.79 2.02
CA LEU A 12 34.74 22.45 2.38
C LEU A 12 34.45 21.06 1.79
N SER A 13 34.61 20.03 2.63
CA SER A 13 34.14 18.68 2.34
C SER A 13 32.62 18.71 2.24
N LEU A 14 32.13 18.77 0.99
CA LEU A 14 30.79 18.35 0.62
C LEU A 14 30.67 16.86 0.94
N PHE A 15 30.36 16.52 2.19
CA PHE A 15 29.75 15.23 2.49
C PHE A 15 28.36 15.26 1.85
N ALA A 16 28.29 14.83 0.60
CA ALA A 16 27.03 14.41 0.01
C ALA A 16 26.52 13.27 0.90
N VAL A 17 25.53 13.58 1.74
CA VAL A 17 24.72 12.57 2.41
C VAL A 17 24.01 11.85 1.28
N SER A 18 24.63 10.78 0.79
CA SER A 18 24.02 9.89 -0.19
C SER A 18 22.89 9.19 0.55
N SER A 19 21.68 9.74 0.51
CA SER A 19 20.50 9.00 0.94
C SER A 19 20.41 7.83 -0.03
N THR A 20 20.68 6.62 0.45
CA THR A 20 20.32 5.44 -0.29
C THR A 20 18.81 5.35 -0.23
N ALA A 21 18.12 6.02 -1.14
CA ALA A 21 16.72 5.76 -1.43
C ALA A 21 16.56 4.24 -1.50
N GLU A 22 15.78 3.64 -0.59
CA GLU A 22 15.55 2.20 -0.65
C GLU A 22 14.90 1.91 -2.01
N GLN A 23 15.61 1.13 -2.83
CA GLN A 23 15.09 0.73 -4.13
C GLN A 23 13.92 -0.21 -3.92
N PHE A 24 12.71 0.19 -4.30
CA PHE A 24 11.54 -0.68 -4.47
C PHE A 24 11.13 -0.70 -5.95
N ASP A 25 10.24 -1.62 -6.32
CA ASP A 25 9.95 -1.91 -7.73
C ASP A 25 8.59 -1.34 -8.19
N PHE A 26 7.59 -1.34 -7.30
CA PHE A 26 6.24 -0.86 -7.57
C PHE A 26 5.53 -0.47 -6.26
N PHE A 27 4.35 0.15 -6.34
CA PHE A 27 3.46 0.30 -5.17
C PHE A 27 2.22 -0.58 -5.27
N TYR A 28 1.70 -1.01 -4.12
CA TYR A 28 0.29 -1.34 -4.00
C TYR A 28 -0.52 -0.13 -3.56
N LEU A 29 -1.46 0.33 -4.37
CA LEU A 29 -2.59 1.12 -3.90
C LEU A 29 -3.63 0.16 -3.34
N VAL A 30 -3.77 0.14 -2.02
CA VAL A 30 -4.70 -0.73 -1.31
C VAL A 30 -5.94 0.07 -0.96
N GLN A 31 -7.08 -0.37 -1.48
CA GLN A 31 -8.39 0.19 -1.19
C GLN A 31 -9.24 -0.84 -0.45
N GLN A 32 -10.04 -0.40 0.50
CA GLN A 32 -10.82 -1.22 1.42
C GLN A 32 -12.30 -0.90 1.34
N TRP A 33 -13.15 -1.93 1.34
CA TRP A 33 -14.59 -1.75 1.47
C TRP A 33 -14.99 -1.54 2.94
N PRO A 34 -15.65 -0.43 3.30
CA PRO A 34 -16.00 -0.14 4.68
C PRO A 34 -17.02 -1.11 5.28
N GLY A 35 -17.99 -1.60 4.50
CA GLY A 35 -18.97 -2.59 4.95
C GLY A 35 -18.30 -3.86 5.48
N SER A 36 -17.36 -4.41 4.70
CA SER A 36 -16.62 -5.64 5.04
C SER A 36 -15.65 -5.45 6.21
N PHE A 37 -15.30 -4.21 6.57
CA PHE A 37 -14.53 -3.96 7.79
C PHE A 37 -15.43 -3.97 9.02
N CYS A 38 -16.61 -3.35 8.88
CA CYS A 38 -17.51 -3.05 9.99
C CYS A 38 -18.42 -4.21 10.41
N ASP A 39 -18.71 -5.16 9.52
CA ASP A 39 -19.61 -6.29 9.79
C ASP A 39 -18.88 -7.55 10.35
N THR A 40 -17.59 -7.41 10.66
CA THR A 40 -16.81 -8.43 11.36
C THR A 40 -17.18 -8.48 12.84
N ARG A 41 -16.78 -9.56 13.55
CA ARG A 41 -17.01 -9.65 15.02
C ARG A 41 -16.32 -8.55 15.82
N GLN A 42 -15.28 -7.94 15.26
CA GLN A 42 -14.57 -6.82 15.88
C GLN A 42 -15.38 -5.52 15.82
N GLY A 43 -16.29 -5.40 14.86
CA GLY A 43 -17.00 -4.15 14.57
C GLY A 43 -16.07 -3.03 14.14
N CYS A 44 -16.63 -1.82 14.01
CA CYS A 44 -15.88 -0.62 13.68
C CYS A 44 -16.39 0.61 14.40
N CYS A 45 -15.62 1.69 14.32
CA CYS A 45 -15.99 2.99 14.87
C CYS A 45 -15.90 4.04 13.78
N LEU A 46 -16.94 4.87 13.67
CA LEU A 46 -16.96 5.95 12.69
C LEU A 46 -15.91 7.03 13.08
N PRO A 47 -15.19 7.59 12.08
CA PRO A 47 -14.28 8.71 12.31
C PRO A 47 -14.99 9.88 12.98
N GLU A 48 -14.22 10.76 13.62
CA GLU A 48 -14.74 12.01 14.21
C GLU A 48 -15.40 12.92 13.17
N ALA A 49 -14.93 12.87 11.91
CA ALA A 49 -15.50 13.62 10.79
C ALA A 49 -16.89 13.11 10.33
N GLY A 50 -17.36 11.97 10.85
CA GLY A 50 -18.66 11.39 10.53
C GLY A 50 -18.60 10.06 9.78
N LYS A 51 -19.76 9.53 9.38
CA LYS A 51 -19.86 8.29 8.58
C LYS A 51 -19.29 8.54 7.18
N PRO A 52 -18.29 7.75 6.72
CA PRO A 52 -17.81 7.82 5.34
C PRO A 52 -18.90 7.45 4.34
N ALA A 53 -18.71 7.85 3.08
CA ALA A 53 -19.55 7.35 2.00
C ALA A 53 -19.42 5.81 1.87
N ALA A 54 -20.46 5.16 1.32
CA ALA A 54 -20.43 3.74 0.98
C ALA A 54 -19.62 3.50 -0.30
N GLU A 55 -18.33 3.80 -0.23
CA GLU A 55 -17.37 3.67 -1.31
C GLU A 55 -16.07 3.03 -0.81
N PHE A 56 -15.24 2.50 -1.72
CA PHE A 56 -13.91 2.02 -1.36
C PHE A 56 -13.05 3.17 -0.81
N GLY A 57 -12.56 3.04 0.42
CA GLY A 57 -11.61 3.97 1.03
C GLY A 57 -10.16 3.52 0.80
N ILE A 58 -9.21 4.45 0.79
CA ILE A 58 -7.78 4.13 0.76
C ILE A 58 -7.39 3.52 2.11
N HIS A 59 -6.66 2.42 2.07
CA HIS A 59 -5.91 1.88 3.20
C HIS A 59 -4.47 2.39 3.14
N GLY A 60 -3.80 2.25 2.00
CA GLY A 60 -2.52 2.91 1.77
C GLY A 60 -1.88 2.71 0.41
N LEU A 61 -0.72 3.36 0.24
CA LEU A 61 0.11 3.31 -0.97
C LEU A 61 1.47 2.72 -0.59
N TRP A 62 1.67 1.42 -0.81
CA TRP A 62 2.77 0.68 -0.18
C TRP A 62 3.87 0.34 -1.18
N PRO A 63 5.08 0.88 -1.03
CA PRO A 63 6.22 0.43 -1.83
C PRO A 63 6.46 -1.06 -1.62
N ASN A 64 6.77 -1.79 -2.69
CA ASN A 64 6.91 -3.24 -2.67
C ASN A 64 7.99 -3.72 -3.66
N TYR A 65 8.56 -4.90 -3.38
CA TYR A 65 9.52 -5.55 -4.26
C TYR A 65 8.82 -6.54 -5.19
N ALA A 66 9.21 -6.57 -6.46
CA ALA A 66 8.77 -7.58 -7.42
C ALA A 66 9.42 -8.95 -7.12
N THR A 67 10.58 -8.95 -6.44
CA THR A 67 11.22 -10.17 -5.92
C THR A 67 11.50 -9.99 -4.43
N CYS A 68 10.90 -10.84 -3.59
CA CYS A 68 11.08 -10.75 -2.14
C CYS A 68 12.54 -10.93 -1.75
N ARG A 69 13.07 -10.02 -0.93
CA ARG A 69 14.46 -10.03 -0.48
C ARG A 69 14.59 -10.96 0.72
N GLY A 70 15.35 -12.05 0.55
CA GLY A 70 15.68 -12.94 1.67
C GLY A 70 16.43 -12.19 2.78
N ARG A 71 16.32 -12.65 4.04
CA ARG A 71 17.35 -12.30 5.04
C ARG A 71 18.67 -12.77 4.44
N GLY A 72 19.56 -11.84 4.12
CA GLY A 72 20.70 -12.08 3.26
C GLY A 72 21.37 -13.42 3.53
N ASN A 73 21.48 -14.25 2.48
CA ASN A 73 22.26 -15.49 2.50
C ASN A 73 23.77 -15.19 2.60
N GLY A 74 24.20 -14.09 3.22
CA GLY A 74 25.61 -13.66 3.26
C GLY A 74 26.51 -14.74 3.84
N LEU A 75 26.03 -15.45 4.88
CA LEU A 75 26.78 -16.56 5.47
C LEU A 75 26.68 -17.85 4.62
N ALA A 76 25.50 -18.19 4.10
CA ALA A 76 25.31 -19.40 3.28
C ALA A 76 26.04 -19.31 1.93
N ARG A 77 26.10 -18.12 1.33
CA ARG A 77 26.79 -17.84 0.07
C ARG A 77 28.31 -17.79 0.25
N ALA A 78 28.79 -17.40 1.43
CA ALA A 78 30.21 -17.49 1.79
C ALA A 78 30.68 -18.93 2.05
N VAL A 79 29.77 -19.85 2.42
CA VAL A 79 30.11 -21.21 2.87
C VAL A 79 29.81 -22.28 1.81
N LEU A 80 28.72 -22.16 1.04
CA LEU A 80 28.19 -23.26 0.23
C LEU A 80 28.45 -23.12 -1.28
N GLY A 81 28.94 -21.96 -1.74
CA GLY A 81 29.11 -21.68 -3.17
C GLY A 81 27.79 -21.55 -3.94
N ASP A 82 27.82 -20.90 -5.10
CA ASP A 82 26.60 -20.51 -5.83
C ASP A 82 25.75 -21.70 -6.32
N SER A 83 26.37 -22.87 -6.57
CA SER A 83 25.64 -24.05 -7.07
C SER A 83 24.81 -24.77 -5.98
N ALA A 84 25.17 -24.65 -4.71
CA ALA A 84 24.43 -25.27 -3.60
C ALA A 84 23.34 -24.35 -3.02
N LEU A 85 23.33 -23.05 -3.37
CA LEU A 85 22.25 -22.15 -2.99
C LEU A 85 20.93 -22.49 -3.71
N LEU A 86 21.01 -22.99 -4.95
CA LEU A 86 19.83 -23.38 -5.73
C LEU A 86 19.08 -24.57 -5.11
N SER A 87 19.80 -25.51 -4.49
CA SER A 87 19.21 -26.67 -3.81
C SER A 87 18.68 -26.35 -2.40
N VAL A 88 19.10 -25.24 -1.79
CA VAL A 88 18.58 -24.76 -0.48
C VAL A 88 17.50 -23.68 -0.65
N ALA A 89 17.47 -22.97 -1.78
CA ALA A 89 16.46 -21.96 -2.10
C ALA A 89 15.02 -22.52 -2.13
N GLY A 90 14.86 -23.82 -2.40
CA GLY A 90 13.57 -24.53 -2.33
C GLY A 90 13.03 -24.79 -0.92
N LEU A 91 13.84 -24.53 0.12
CA LEU A 91 13.47 -24.72 1.54
C LEU A 91 13.43 -23.40 2.34
N GLY A 92 13.66 -22.26 1.67
CA GLY A 92 13.88 -20.96 2.30
C GLY A 92 12.60 -20.23 2.69
N ARG A 93 12.51 -19.82 3.96
CA ARG A 93 11.53 -18.85 4.47
C ARG A 93 11.38 -17.69 3.47
N ARG A 94 10.15 -17.40 3.01
CA ARG A 94 9.88 -16.27 2.10
C ARG A 94 10.55 -15.02 2.65
N GLY A 95 11.37 -14.37 1.83
CA GLY A 95 12.00 -13.10 2.16
C GLY A 95 10.99 -11.99 2.42
N LYS A 96 11.44 -10.86 2.96
CA LYS A 96 10.61 -9.66 3.11
C LYS A 96 10.31 -9.10 1.73
N CYS A 97 9.04 -8.88 1.42
CA CYS A 97 8.60 -8.47 0.09
C CYS A 97 8.37 -6.95 -0.04
N TRP A 98 8.56 -6.18 1.03
CA TRP A 98 8.40 -4.73 1.03
C TRP A 98 9.44 -4.04 1.93
N PRO A 99 9.84 -2.80 1.63
CA PRO A 99 10.47 -1.91 2.59
C PRO A 99 9.44 -1.39 3.62
N GLU A 100 9.86 -1.10 4.86
CA GLU A 100 9.01 -0.41 5.85
C GLU A 100 9.88 0.32 6.87
N TYR A 101 9.36 1.42 7.43
CA TYR A 101 10.02 2.26 8.43
C TYR A 101 11.40 2.77 7.96
N CYS A 102 11.48 3.30 6.74
CA CYS A 102 12.75 3.67 6.10
C CYS A 102 13.37 4.96 6.66
N ASP A 103 12.56 5.82 7.28
CA ASP A 103 13.03 7.05 7.94
C ASP A 103 12.15 7.36 9.16
N ASP A 104 12.43 6.69 10.28
CA ASP A 104 11.68 6.86 11.54
C ASP A 104 11.74 8.30 12.11
N GLY A 105 12.71 9.11 11.70
CA GLY A 105 12.84 10.52 12.09
C GLY A 105 11.91 11.46 11.32
N ASN A 106 11.43 11.04 10.14
CA ASN A 106 10.58 11.82 9.26
C ASN A 106 9.10 11.60 9.59
N SER A 107 8.63 12.21 10.68
CA SER A 107 7.21 12.15 11.08
C SER A 107 6.32 13.02 10.18
N LEU A 108 5.07 12.57 9.96
CA LEU A 108 4.06 13.32 9.21
C LEU A 108 3.76 14.64 9.91
N ARG A 109 3.84 15.73 9.15
CA ARG A 109 3.64 17.10 9.59
C ARG A 109 2.31 17.62 9.02
N PRO A 110 1.36 18.05 9.87
CA PRO A 110 0.04 18.49 9.41
C PRO A 110 0.07 19.59 8.35
N TRP A 111 1.06 20.48 8.40
CA TRP A 111 1.18 21.60 7.46
C TRP A 111 1.65 21.19 6.06
N GLU A 112 2.38 20.07 5.93
CA GLU A 112 2.85 19.56 4.64
C GLU A 112 1.69 19.01 3.80
N ILE A 113 0.56 18.66 4.42
CA ILE A 113 -0.62 18.07 3.77
C ILE A 113 -1.90 18.88 4.00
N ARG A 114 -1.76 20.16 4.38
CA ARG A 114 -2.87 20.97 4.89
C ARG A 114 -4.02 21.09 3.89
N ASP A 115 -3.71 21.26 2.61
CA ASP A 115 -4.67 21.33 1.51
C ASP A 115 -5.33 19.98 1.19
N LEU A 116 -4.72 18.87 1.63
CA LEU A 116 -5.20 17.50 1.41
C LEU A 116 -6.07 16.98 2.57
N LEU A 117 -6.19 17.69 3.70
CA LEU A 117 -6.89 17.17 4.88
C LEU A 117 -8.35 16.77 4.58
N LYS A 118 -9.11 17.63 3.90
CA LYS A 118 -10.51 17.35 3.54
C LYS A 118 -10.65 16.13 2.61
N PRO A 119 -9.96 16.04 1.47
CA PRO A 119 -10.07 14.85 0.63
C PRO A 119 -9.53 13.58 1.32
N LEU A 120 -8.53 13.69 2.21
CA LEU A 120 -8.08 12.56 3.03
C LEU A 120 -9.14 12.10 4.04
N GLU A 121 -9.88 13.00 4.69
CA GLU A 121 -10.98 12.61 5.56
C GLU A 121 -12.08 11.85 4.80
N GLN A 122 -12.37 12.27 3.58
CA GLN A 122 -13.40 11.68 2.73
C GLN A 122 -12.98 10.32 2.14
N SER A 123 -11.70 10.19 1.75
CA SER A 123 -11.22 9.05 0.97
C SER A 123 -10.33 8.09 1.75
N TRP A 124 -9.75 8.49 2.88
CA TRP A 124 -8.75 7.74 3.63
C TRP A 124 -9.01 7.80 5.15
N GLY A 125 -10.28 7.75 5.57
CA GLY A 125 -10.68 7.78 6.97
C GLY A 125 -10.38 6.48 7.74
N THR A 126 -10.17 6.59 9.06
CA THR A 126 -10.05 5.41 9.94
C THR A 126 -11.40 4.84 10.34
N LEU A 127 -11.53 3.51 10.32
CA LEU A 127 -12.67 2.78 10.90
C LEU A 127 -12.31 2.06 12.22
N SER A 128 -11.07 2.21 12.68
CA SER A 128 -10.56 1.54 13.88
C SER A 128 -11.14 2.14 15.17
N CYS A 129 -11.61 1.28 16.08
CA CYS A 129 -12.01 1.71 17.41
C CYS A 129 -10.83 2.05 18.35
N LYS A 130 -9.59 1.72 17.97
CA LYS A 130 -8.40 2.10 18.75
C LYS A 130 -8.11 3.60 18.66
N ASN A 131 -8.35 4.19 17.49
CA ASN A 131 -8.27 5.64 17.31
C ASN A 131 -9.20 6.11 16.20
N ARG A 132 -10.05 7.09 16.53
CA ARG A 132 -11.06 7.68 15.64
C ARG A 132 -10.56 8.91 14.88
N ARG A 133 -9.34 9.36 15.15
CA ARG A 133 -8.69 10.47 14.45
C ARG A 133 -7.91 9.94 13.25
N SER A 134 -8.41 10.23 12.05
CA SER A 134 -7.79 9.78 10.79
C SER A 134 -6.33 10.22 10.65
N PHE A 135 -5.95 11.38 11.21
CA PHE A 135 -4.55 11.85 11.19
C PHE A 135 -3.57 10.86 11.81
N GLN A 136 -3.96 10.11 12.84
CA GLN A 136 -3.08 9.08 13.41
C GLN A 136 -2.88 7.89 12.46
N PHE A 137 -3.93 7.54 11.72
CA PHE A 137 -3.85 6.49 10.71
C PHE A 137 -2.94 6.94 9.56
N TRP A 138 -3.09 8.16 9.05
CA TRP A 138 -2.20 8.73 8.04
C TRP A 138 -0.75 8.82 8.53
N SER A 139 -0.55 9.18 9.80
CA SER A 139 0.80 9.23 10.40
C SER A 139 1.46 7.85 10.45
N TYR A 140 0.68 6.80 10.73
CA TYR A 140 1.15 5.42 10.69
C TYR A 140 1.50 4.98 9.26
N GLU A 141 0.61 5.23 8.29
CA GLU A 141 0.84 4.89 6.89
C GLU A 141 2.06 5.64 6.32
N TRP A 142 2.21 6.92 6.63
CA TRP A 142 3.41 7.68 6.27
C TRP A 142 4.66 7.08 6.89
N LYS A 143 4.67 6.89 8.22
CA LYS A 143 5.86 6.39 8.93
C LYS A 143 6.31 5.03 8.39
N LYS A 144 5.36 4.11 8.21
CA LYS A 144 5.65 2.73 7.83
C LYS A 144 5.92 2.59 6.33
N HIS A 145 5.15 3.26 5.48
CA HIS A 145 5.18 3.06 4.02
C HIS A 145 5.64 4.29 3.25
N GLY A 146 5.11 5.47 3.59
CA GLY A 146 5.45 6.73 2.92
C GLY A 146 6.94 7.09 2.98
N THR A 147 7.61 6.85 4.11
CA THR A 147 9.06 7.09 4.24
C THR A 147 9.92 6.24 3.31
N CYS A 148 9.37 5.17 2.75
CA CYS A 148 10.02 4.29 1.79
C CYS A 148 9.67 4.60 0.32
N SER A 149 8.84 5.61 0.07
CA SER A 149 8.22 5.85 -1.25
C SER A 149 9.07 6.67 -2.23
N ASN A 150 10.14 7.31 -1.76
CA ASN A 150 10.88 8.34 -2.50
C ASN A 150 10.04 9.56 -2.90
N LEU A 151 8.86 9.73 -2.30
CA LEU A 151 8.02 10.93 -2.42
C LEU A 151 8.13 11.75 -1.14
N ASP A 152 7.89 13.06 -1.23
CA ASP A 152 7.65 13.85 -0.03
C ASP A 152 6.25 13.58 0.56
N GLN A 153 5.98 14.18 1.72
CA GLN A 153 4.73 13.95 2.44
C GLN A 153 3.52 14.34 1.60
N HIS A 154 3.55 15.49 0.92
CA HIS A 154 2.43 15.97 0.11
C HIS A 154 2.19 15.05 -1.08
N ASP A 155 3.25 14.80 -1.87
CA ASP A 155 3.19 14.00 -3.09
C ASP A 155 2.71 12.57 -2.83
N TYR A 156 3.09 11.96 -1.70
CA TYR A 156 2.62 10.62 -1.31
C TYR A 156 1.10 10.55 -1.14
N PHE A 157 0.52 11.49 -0.39
CA PHE A 157 -0.92 11.51 -0.15
C PHE A 157 -1.69 11.99 -1.39
N ALA A 158 -1.16 12.99 -2.11
CA ALA A 158 -1.76 13.48 -3.34
C ALA A 158 -1.82 12.40 -4.43
N ALA A 159 -0.76 11.60 -4.59
CA ALA A 159 -0.72 10.49 -5.54
C ALA A 159 -1.81 9.45 -5.25
N ALA A 160 -1.93 9.01 -3.99
CA ALA A 160 -2.94 8.03 -3.59
C ALA A 160 -4.38 8.54 -3.83
N LEU A 161 -4.65 9.81 -3.49
CA LEU A 161 -5.94 10.45 -3.75
C LEU A 161 -6.24 10.53 -5.25
N ALA A 162 -5.27 10.96 -6.05
CA ALA A 162 -5.42 11.09 -7.50
C ALA A 162 -5.70 9.72 -8.15
N LEU A 163 -4.95 8.69 -7.79
CA LEU A 163 -5.15 7.33 -8.31
C LEU A 163 -6.51 6.75 -7.94
N LYS A 164 -6.95 6.91 -6.68
CA LYS A 164 -8.31 6.50 -6.26
C LYS A 164 -9.39 7.23 -7.06
N ALA A 165 -9.24 8.53 -7.26
CA ALA A 165 -10.23 9.33 -8.00
C ALA A 165 -10.28 8.92 -9.48
N GLN A 166 -9.13 8.69 -10.10
CA GLN A 166 -9.01 8.27 -11.50
C GLN A 166 -9.52 6.85 -11.74
N HIS A 167 -9.33 5.94 -10.78
CA HIS A 167 -9.68 4.52 -10.88
C HIS A 167 -10.71 4.14 -9.81
N ASN A 168 -11.89 4.77 -9.87
CA ASN A 168 -12.96 4.60 -8.88
C ASN A 168 -13.53 3.17 -8.91
N LEU A 169 -13.04 2.32 -8.00
CA LEU A 169 -13.46 0.92 -7.88
C LEU A 169 -14.95 0.76 -7.62
N THR A 170 -15.57 1.64 -6.83
CA THR A 170 -17.01 1.57 -6.56
C THR A 170 -17.81 1.78 -7.85
N ALA A 171 -17.46 2.80 -8.64
CA ALA A 171 -18.12 3.07 -9.91
C ALA A 171 -17.88 1.96 -10.95
N ILE A 172 -16.65 1.43 -11.01
CA ILE A 172 -16.28 0.34 -11.92
C ILE A 172 -17.11 -0.92 -11.61
N LEU A 173 -17.15 -1.35 -10.35
CA LEU A 173 -17.93 -2.52 -9.95
C LEU A 173 -19.42 -2.31 -10.15
N ALA A 174 -19.95 -1.15 -9.79
CA ALA A 174 -21.37 -0.82 -10.01
C ALA A 174 -21.74 -0.84 -11.50
N GLY A 175 -20.86 -0.34 -12.38
CA GLY A 175 -21.04 -0.39 -13.84
C GLY A 175 -21.08 -1.81 -14.40
N ALA A 176 -20.46 -2.77 -13.72
CA ALA A 176 -20.52 -4.21 -14.03
C ALA A 176 -21.68 -4.93 -13.32
N GLY A 177 -22.60 -4.21 -12.66
CA GLY A 177 -23.72 -4.80 -11.91
C GLY A 177 -23.33 -5.40 -10.57
N ILE A 178 -22.13 -5.10 -10.06
CA ILE A 178 -21.63 -5.55 -8.75
C ILE A 178 -21.82 -4.39 -7.76
N ALA A 179 -22.97 -4.36 -7.10
CA ALA A 179 -23.33 -3.35 -6.12
C ALA A 179 -23.37 -3.95 -4.70
N PRO A 180 -23.30 -3.12 -3.64
CA PRO A 180 -23.46 -3.62 -2.28
C PRO A 180 -24.84 -4.27 -2.06
N SER A 181 -24.87 -5.44 -1.43
CA SER A 181 -26.09 -6.22 -1.16
C SER A 181 -25.89 -7.18 0.01
N ASP A 182 -26.93 -7.33 0.83
CA ASP A 182 -26.93 -8.29 1.94
C ASP A 182 -27.27 -9.73 1.49
N ASP A 183 -27.96 -9.85 0.35
CA ASP A 183 -28.52 -11.12 -0.14
C ASP A 183 -27.78 -11.68 -1.37
N GLN A 184 -27.04 -10.84 -2.10
CA GLN A 184 -26.32 -11.27 -3.30
C GLN A 184 -24.88 -11.69 -3.03
N THR A 185 -24.41 -12.62 -3.87
CA THR A 185 -22.99 -12.99 -3.94
C THR A 185 -22.52 -12.87 -5.39
N TYR A 186 -21.25 -12.51 -5.55
CA TYR A 186 -20.63 -12.27 -6.84
C TYR A 186 -19.50 -13.26 -7.06
N PHE A 187 -19.35 -13.73 -8.30
CA PHE A 187 -18.17 -14.53 -8.66
C PHE A 187 -16.91 -13.67 -8.55
N LEU A 188 -15.88 -14.21 -7.90
CA LEU A 188 -14.59 -13.55 -7.72
C LEU A 188 -13.92 -13.27 -9.08
N SER A 189 -14.14 -14.12 -10.08
CA SER A 189 -13.71 -13.87 -11.46
C SER A 189 -14.36 -12.61 -12.02
N GLY A 190 -15.69 -12.46 -11.89
CA GLY A 190 -16.41 -11.27 -12.36
C GLY A 190 -15.93 -9.97 -11.70
N ILE A 191 -15.57 -10.00 -10.40
CA ILE A 191 -14.95 -8.85 -9.72
C ILE A 191 -13.59 -8.52 -10.34
N ARG A 192 -12.73 -9.53 -10.57
CA ARG A 192 -11.41 -9.33 -11.18
C ARG A 192 -11.51 -8.82 -12.62
N ASP A 193 -12.43 -9.35 -13.40
CA ASP A 193 -12.66 -8.98 -14.79
C ASP A 193 -13.17 -7.54 -14.87
N ALA A 194 -14.17 -7.17 -14.05
CA ALA A 194 -14.67 -5.79 -13.98
C ALA A 194 -13.57 -4.78 -13.64
N ILE A 195 -12.70 -5.10 -12.68
CA ILE A 195 -11.56 -4.23 -12.34
C ILE A 195 -10.56 -4.16 -13.50
N ALA A 196 -10.23 -5.29 -14.12
CA ALA A 196 -9.29 -5.33 -15.24
C ALA A 196 -9.81 -4.55 -16.45
N GLU A 197 -11.09 -4.69 -16.80
CA GLU A 197 -11.72 -3.96 -17.90
C GLU A 197 -11.85 -2.46 -17.58
N GLY A 198 -12.28 -2.12 -16.36
CA GLY A 198 -12.48 -0.72 -15.95
C GLY A 198 -11.18 0.07 -15.75
N THR A 199 -10.06 -0.62 -15.47
CA THR A 199 -8.77 0.04 -15.22
C THR A 199 -7.74 -0.20 -16.32
N GLY A 200 -7.90 -1.24 -17.12
CA GLY A 200 -6.90 -1.74 -18.07
C GLY A 200 -5.82 -2.63 -17.44
N PHE A 201 -5.88 -2.90 -16.12
CA PHE A 201 -4.82 -3.60 -15.39
C PHE A 201 -5.37 -4.64 -14.40
N LYS A 202 -4.65 -5.74 -14.24
CA LYS A 202 -5.00 -6.76 -13.24
C LYS A 202 -4.69 -6.25 -11.84
N ALA A 203 -5.64 -6.48 -10.93
CA ALA A 203 -5.50 -6.22 -9.50
C ALA A 203 -5.51 -7.52 -8.68
N ASN A 204 -4.87 -7.47 -7.52
CA ASN A 204 -5.05 -8.50 -6.50
C ASN A 204 -6.28 -8.18 -5.64
N VAL A 205 -6.89 -9.22 -5.08
CA VAL A 205 -8.12 -9.11 -4.27
C VAL A 205 -7.93 -9.90 -2.98
N GLU A 206 -8.34 -9.31 -1.86
CA GLU A 206 -8.35 -9.93 -0.55
C GLU A 206 -9.76 -9.98 0.01
N CYS A 207 -10.06 -11.08 0.71
CA CYS A 207 -11.32 -11.30 1.38
C CYS A 207 -11.10 -11.53 2.86
N ASN A 208 -12.07 -11.10 3.67
CA ASN A 208 -12.18 -11.47 5.06
C ASN A 208 -13.49 -12.26 5.28
N ARG A 209 -13.90 -12.39 6.55
CA ARG A 209 -15.18 -13.00 6.92
C ARG A 209 -15.97 -12.09 7.84
N ASN A 210 -17.27 -12.00 7.63
CA ASN A 210 -18.19 -11.27 8.51
C ASN A 210 -18.41 -12.03 9.83
N ALA A 211 -19.26 -11.49 10.71
CA ALA A 211 -19.57 -12.08 12.01
C ALA A 211 -20.09 -13.53 11.95
N ASP A 212 -20.84 -13.85 10.89
CA ASP A 212 -21.44 -15.16 10.60
C ASP A 212 -20.47 -16.12 9.88
N GLY A 213 -19.29 -15.63 9.49
CA GLY A 213 -18.26 -16.43 8.84
C GLY A 213 -18.38 -16.51 7.32
N GLU A 214 -19.27 -15.75 6.70
CA GLU A 214 -19.40 -15.66 5.24
C GLU A 214 -18.20 -14.92 4.64
N VAL A 215 -17.75 -15.34 3.45
CA VAL A 215 -16.59 -14.71 2.78
C VAL A 215 -17.04 -13.50 1.98
N GLN A 216 -16.30 -12.40 2.11
CA GLN A 216 -16.64 -11.13 1.48
C GLN A 216 -15.42 -10.38 0.95
N LEU A 217 -15.63 -9.59 -0.09
CA LEU A 217 -14.62 -8.71 -0.67
C LEU A 217 -14.20 -7.68 0.36
N PHE A 218 -12.92 -7.67 0.75
CA PHE A 218 -12.42 -6.79 1.79
C PHE A 218 -11.53 -5.70 1.23
N GLN A 219 -10.47 -6.07 0.51
CA GLN A 219 -9.50 -5.13 -0.04
C GLN A 219 -9.17 -5.46 -1.50
N VAL A 220 -8.89 -4.41 -2.27
CA VAL A 220 -8.41 -4.48 -3.65
C VAL A 220 -7.04 -3.82 -3.70
N TYR A 221 -6.11 -4.50 -4.35
CA TYR A 221 -4.70 -4.16 -4.43
C TYR A 221 -4.36 -3.87 -5.90
N GLN A 222 -4.40 -2.59 -6.28
CA GLN A 222 -4.00 -2.14 -7.61
C GLN A 222 -2.50 -1.82 -7.59
N CYS A 223 -1.77 -2.28 -8.59
CA CYS A 223 -0.34 -2.00 -8.67
C CYS A 223 -0.07 -0.70 -9.42
N VAL A 224 0.88 0.08 -8.92
CA VAL A 224 1.28 1.39 -9.44
C VAL A 224 2.76 1.35 -9.76
N ASP A 225 3.17 2.03 -10.83
CA ASP A 225 4.58 2.20 -11.15
C ASP A 225 5.36 2.85 -10.00
N LYS A 226 6.68 2.68 -10.00
CA LYS A 226 7.57 3.23 -8.97
C LYS A 226 7.55 4.75 -8.82
N THR A 227 6.92 5.48 -9.74
CA THR A 227 6.77 6.94 -9.65
C THR A 227 5.48 7.35 -8.93
N GLY A 228 4.60 6.39 -8.64
CA GLY A 228 3.32 6.62 -7.96
C GLY A 228 2.26 7.25 -8.87
N LYS A 229 2.40 7.18 -10.19
CA LYS A 229 1.56 7.96 -11.12
C LYS A 229 0.64 7.16 -12.01
N LYS A 230 0.97 5.91 -12.34
CA LYS A 230 0.20 5.11 -13.28
C LYS A 230 0.02 3.70 -12.77
N LEU A 231 -1.17 3.13 -13.02
CA LEU A 231 -1.38 1.72 -12.80
C LEU A 231 -0.51 0.88 -13.74
N ILE A 232 -0.14 -0.31 -13.26
CA ILE A 232 0.56 -1.37 -13.98
C ILE A 232 -0.08 -2.71 -13.61
N ASP A 233 0.16 -3.75 -14.42
CA ASP A 233 -0.20 -5.11 -14.01
C ASP A 233 0.58 -5.52 -12.77
N CYS A 234 -0.10 -6.16 -11.83
CA CYS A 234 0.54 -6.61 -10.60
C CYS A 234 1.61 -7.68 -10.85
N PRO A 235 2.89 -7.44 -10.50
CA PRO A 235 3.97 -8.40 -10.75
C PRO A 235 3.87 -9.67 -9.90
N LEU A 236 3.18 -9.57 -8.76
CA LEU A 236 3.03 -10.65 -7.80
C LEU A 236 1.57 -11.04 -7.69
N SER A 237 1.29 -12.34 -7.74
CA SER A 237 -0.01 -12.87 -7.34
C SER A 237 -0.10 -12.96 -5.82
N MET A 238 -1.21 -12.48 -5.25
CA MET A 238 -1.50 -12.66 -3.83
C MET A 238 -2.34 -13.91 -3.61
N ASN A 239 -1.94 -14.73 -2.63
CA ASN A 239 -2.77 -15.85 -2.19
C ASN A 239 -3.97 -15.30 -1.41
N SER A 240 -5.10 -15.11 -2.10
CA SER A 240 -6.33 -14.61 -1.50
C SER A 240 -7.04 -15.71 -0.73
N LYS A 241 -7.54 -15.42 0.48
CA LYS A 241 -8.45 -16.31 1.22
C LYS A 241 -9.91 -16.25 0.71
N CYS A 242 -10.10 -15.76 -0.51
CA CYS A 242 -11.40 -15.65 -1.15
C CYS A 242 -11.92 -17.01 -1.62
N SER A 243 -13.23 -17.20 -1.58
CA SER A 243 -13.95 -18.28 -2.27
C SER A 243 -14.31 -17.86 -3.70
N ASP A 244 -14.79 -18.81 -4.51
CA ASP A 244 -15.24 -18.54 -5.89
C ASP A 244 -16.37 -17.51 -5.95
N LYS A 245 -17.19 -17.45 -4.91
CA LYS A 245 -18.21 -16.43 -4.70
C LYS A 245 -17.98 -15.68 -3.39
N VAL A 246 -18.20 -14.38 -3.39
CA VAL A 246 -18.00 -13.50 -2.24
C VAL A 246 -19.15 -12.51 -2.10
N LYS A 247 -19.42 -12.04 -0.88
CA LYS A 247 -20.34 -10.92 -0.63
C LYS A 247 -19.64 -9.57 -0.85
N LEU A 248 -20.44 -8.55 -1.14
CA LEU A 248 -20.08 -7.15 -1.01
C LEU A 248 -21.16 -6.52 -0.12
N PRO A 249 -20.99 -6.51 1.22
CA PRO A 249 -22.05 -6.11 2.14
C PRO A 249 -22.38 -4.63 2.02
N VAL A 250 -23.59 -4.23 2.40
CA VAL A 250 -23.92 -2.79 2.53
C VAL A 250 -23.11 -2.15 3.67
N PHE A 251 -22.88 -0.83 3.61
CA PHE A 251 -22.18 -0.07 4.66
C PHE A 251 -23.08 0.93 5.40
#